data_AF-A0A7X9MPW6-F1
#
_entry.id   AF-A0A7X9MPW6-F1
#
_cell.length_a   1.000
_cell.length_b   1.000
_cell.length_c   1.000
_cell.angle_alpha   90.00
_cell.angle_beta   90.00
_cell.angle_gamma   90.00
#
_symmetry.space_group_name_H-M   'P 1'
#
loop_
_entity.id
_entity.type
_entity.pdbx_description
1 polymer ?
#
loop_
_entity_poly.entity_id
_entity_poly.type
_entity_poly.pdbx_seq_one_letter_code
_entity_poly.pdbx_strand_id
1 'polypeptide(L)' 'MYKKAKSLGFTHPVVVACSQELDQLLNVYQENVS' A
#
# COMPACT_ATOMS: atom_id res chain seq x y z
N MET A 1 -2.79 1.03 -6.28
CA MET A 1 -3.52 1.48 -5.07
C MET A 1 -4.47 2.65 -5.38
N TYR A 2 -4.01 3.87 -5.66
CA TYR A 2 -4.88 5.06 -5.91
C TYR A 2 -5.91 4.92 -7.04
N LYS A 3 -5.54 4.34 -8.19
CA LYS A 3 -6.51 4.09 -9.29
C LYS A 3 -7.63 3.13 -8.84
N LYS A 4 -7.29 2.12 -8.04
CA LYS A 4 -8.26 1.18 -7.46
C LYS A 4 -9.10 1.84 -6.37
N ALA A 5 -8.50 2.71 -5.55
CA ALA A 5 -9.20 3.50 -4.53
C ALA A 5 -10.24 4.44 -5.14
N LYS A 6 -9.94 5.06 -6.29
CA LYS A 6 -10.88 5.92 -7.00
C LYS A 6 -12.11 5.17 -7.52
N SER A 7 -11.96 3.90 -7.88
CA SER A 7 -13.04 3.06 -8.41
C SER A 7 -13.79 2.26 -7.35
N LEU A 8 -13.12 1.83 -6.27
CA LEU A 8 -13.65 0.87 -5.29
C LEU A 8 -13.78 1.46 -3.88
N GLY A 9 -13.20 2.64 -3.63
CA GLY A 9 -13.07 3.25 -2.30
C GLY A 9 -11.77 2.88 -1.59
N PHE A 10 -11.36 3.71 -0.64
CA PHE A 10 -10.12 3.53 0.13
C PHE A 10 -10.16 2.37 1.12
N THR A 11 -11.35 1.97 1.56
CA THR A 11 -11.55 0.86 2.50
C THR A 11 -11.72 -0.49 1.80
N HIS A 12 -11.73 -0.52 0.47
CA HIS A 12 -11.91 -1.76 -0.27
C HIS A 12 -10.75 -2.72 0.02
N PRO A 13 -11.00 -4.02 0.31
CA PRO A 13 -9.96 -4.96 0.73
C PRO A 13 -8.77 -5.03 -0.23
N VAL A 14 -9.02 -4.96 -1.54
CA VAL A 14 -7.97 -4.94 -2.58
C VAL A 14 -7.10 -3.67 -2.52
N VAL A 15 -7.69 -2.53 -2.15
CA VAL A 15 -6.95 -1.27 -2.01
C VAL A 15 -6.11 -1.31 -0.75
N VAL A 16 -6.70 -1.78 0.37
CA VAL A 16 -6.00 -1.96 1.65
C VAL A 16 -4.84 -2.94 1.51
N ALA A 17 -5.03 -4.09 0.86
CA ALA A 17 -3.98 -5.07 0.62
C ALA A 17 -2.82 -4.46 -0.20
N CYS A 18 -3.13 -3.74 -1.29
CA CYS A 18 -2.10 -3.04 -2.05
C CYS A 18 -1.39 -1.95 -1.24
N SER A 19 -2.07 -1.28 -0.29
CA SER A 19 -1.44 -0.31 0.60
C SER A 19 -0.48 -1.00 1.57
N GLN A 20 -0.87 -2.15 2.12
CA GLN A 20 -0.05 -2.92 3.06
C GLN A 20 1.20 -3.51 2.39
N GLU A 21 1.08 -4.02 1.16
CA GLU A 21 2.24 -4.49 0.38
C GLU A 21 3.26 -3.36 0.14
N LEU A 22 2.76 -2.17 -0.19
CA LEU A 22 3.62 -1.00 -0.38
C LEU A 22 4.31 -0.59 0.93
N ASP A 23 3.57 -0.60 2.04
CA ASP A 23 4.10 -0.27 3.36
C ASP A 23 5.22 -1.23 3.77
N GLN A 24 5.06 -2.53 3.52
CA GLN A 24 6.13 -3.53 3.75
C GLN A 24 7.38 -3.24 2.93
N LEU A 25 7.23 -2.94 1.64
CA LEU A 25 8.36 -2.60 0.77
C LEU A 25 9.09 -1.34 1.24
N LEU A 26 8.34 -0.33 1.69
CA LEU A 26 8.91 0.91 2.23
C LEU A 26 9.63 0.67 3.55
N ASN A 27 9.08 -0.16 4.45
CA ASN A 27 9.71 -0.50 5.71
C ASN A 27 11.05 -1.21 5.48
N VAL A 28 11.10 -2.17 4.55
CA VAL A 28 12.37 -2.83 4.17
C VAL A 28 13.38 -1.81 3.64
N TYR A 29 12.96 -0.91 2.75
CA TYR A 29 13.88 0.10 2.23
C TYR A 29 14.38 1.05 3.33
N GLN A 30 13.49 1.47 4.23
CA GLN A 30 13.83 2.36 5.34
C GLN A 30 14.79 1.71 6.34
N GLU A 31 14.59 0.42 6.66
CA GLU A 31 15.51 -0.36 7.49
C GLU A 31 16.89 -0.51 6.85
N ASN A 32 16.96 -0.67 5.53
CA ASN A 32 18.24 -0.82 4.82
C ASN A 32 18.99 0.50 4.59
N VAL A 33 18.34 1.65 4.76
CA VAL A 33 18.93 2.99 4.59
C VAL A 33 19.32 3.62 5.93
N SER A 34 18.91 3.03 7.05
CA SER A 34 19.24 3.48 8.42
C SER A 34 20.54 2.88 8.94
#